data_AF-A0A8J2LP58-F1
#
_entry.id   AF-A0A8J2LP58-F1
#
_cell.length_a   1.000
_cell.length_b   1.000
_cell.length_c   1.000
_cell.angle_alpha   90.00
_cell.angle_beta   90.00
_cell.angle_gamma   90.00
#
_symmetry.space_group_name_H-M   'P 1'
#
loop_
_entity.id
_entity.type
_entity.pdbx_description
1 polymer ?
#
loop_
_entity_poly.entity_id
_entity_poly.type
_entity_poly.pdbx_seq_one_letter_code
_entity_poly.pdbx_strand_id
1 'polypeptide(L)'
;VRRSSETKRLYCPIGFVDYEDPLTGVVIDGAWRAQVTTRPRLQQQGSNNYQIQASAIRQTFLEYFSGVGAIPWQYERIVDY
;
A
#
# COMPACT_ATOMS: atom_id res chain seq x y z
N VAL A 1 -22.45 9.75 45.33
CA VAL A 1 -23.03 10.22 44.05
C VAL A 1 -22.47 9.35 42.93
N ARG A 2 -23.25 8.42 42.37
CA ARG A 2 -22.81 7.58 41.24
C ARG A 2 -22.91 8.43 39.98
N ARG A 3 -21.78 8.83 39.41
CA ARG A 3 -21.74 9.52 38.11
C ARG A 3 -22.09 8.48 37.04
N SER A 4 -23.31 8.51 36.54
CA SER A 4 -23.67 7.84 35.30
C SER A 4 -22.93 8.55 34.17
N SER A 5 -21.85 7.95 33.66
CA SER A 5 -21.16 8.47 32.49
C SER A 5 -21.82 7.86 31.26
N GLU A 6 -22.86 8.53 30.77
CA GLU A 6 -23.40 8.29 29.45
C GLU A 6 -22.26 8.44 28.44
N THR A 7 -21.78 7.32 27.90
CA THR A 7 -20.61 7.32 27.03
C THR A 7 -21.05 7.85 25.67
N LYS A 8 -21.01 9.17 25.50
CA LYS A 8 -21.16 9.80 24.19
C LYS A 8 -20.09 9.18 23.29
N ARG A 9 -20.51 8.40 22.29
CA ARG A 9 -19.62 7.76 21.30
C ARG A 9 -18.99 8.85 20.43
N LEU A 10 -17.96 9.50 20.96
CA LEU A 10 -17.18 10.50 20.26
C LEU A 10 -16.15 9.79 19.39
N TYR A 11 -16.03 10.21 18.13
CA TYR A 11 -15.05 9.67 17.20
C TYR A 11 -13.61 9.79 17.72
N CYS A 12 -13.31 10.88 18.43
CA CYS A 12 -12.00 11.12 19.04
C CYS A 12 -12.19 11.76 20.44
N PRO A 13 -12.23 10.95 21.51
CA PRO A 13 -12.28 11.46 22.87
C PRO A 13 -11.02 12.24 23.26
N ILE A 14 -11.14 13.15 24.24
CA ILE A 14 -9.98 13.87 24.80
C ILE A 14 -8.97 12.85 25.36
N GLY A 15 -7.69 13.04 25.04
CA GLY A 15 -6.61 12.11 25.41
C GLY A 15 -6.51 10.87 24.53
N PHE A 16 -7.31 10.77 23.46
CA PHE A 16 -7.21 9.65 22.52
C PHE A 16 -5.95 9.74 21.64
N VAL A 17 -5.64 10.92 21.10
CA VAL A 17 -4.44 11.20 20.28
C VAL A 17 -3.29 11.73 21.14
N ASP A 18 -2.06 11.66 20.61
CA ASP A 18 -0.91 12.31 21.23
C ASP A 18 -1.12 13.83 21.24
N TYR A 19 -0.63 14.49 22.29
CA TYR A 19 -0.64 15.94 22.38
C TYR A 19 0.61 16.45 23.09
N GLU A 20 0.98 17.70 22.84
CA GLU A 20 2.14 18.33 23.45
C GLU A 20 1.69 19.19 24.63
N ASP A 21 2.41 19.10 25.75
CA ASP A 21 2.25 20.05 26.85
C ASP A 21 2.82 21.42 26.42
N PRO A 22 1.98 22.46 26.28
CA PRO A 22 2.43 23.76 25.78
C PRO A 22 3.48 24.46 26.65
N LEU A 23 3.60 24.08 27.93
CA LEU A 23 4.55 24.69 28.87
C LEU A 23 5.90 23.99 28.87
N THR A 24 5.93 22.68 28.64
CA THR A 24 7.14 21.87 28.75
C THR A 24 7.65 21.34 27.40
N GLY A 25 6.83 21.40 26.35
CA GLY A 25 7.11 20.82 25.03
C GLY A 25 7.14 19.29 25.03
N VAL A 26 6.72 18.67 26.13
CA VAL A 26 6.73 17.20 26.26
C VAL A 26 5.55 16.63 25.50
N VAL A 27 5.83 15.64 24.65
CA VAL A 27 4.79 14.83 23.99
C VAL A 27 4.19 13.86 25.01
N ILE A 28 2.88 13.95 25.21
CA ILE A 28 2.09 13.06 26.05
C ILE A 28 1.38 12.05 25.13
N ASP A 29 1.66 10.77 25.37
CA ASP A 29 1.13 9.65 24.60
C ASP A 29 -0.38 9.50 24.78
N GLY A 30 -1.11 9.47 23.67
CA GLY A 30 -2.55 9.26 23.64
C GLY A 30 -2.94 7.80 23.85
N ALA A 31 -4.20 7.59 24.27
CA ALA A 31 -4.75 6.27 24.54
C ALA A 31 -4.69 5.30 23.34
N TRP A 32 -4.61 5.81 22.09
CA TRP A 32 -4.46 5.00 20.89
C TRP A 32 -3.20 4.10 20.91
N ARG A 33 -2.12 4.53 21.58
CA ARG A 33 -0.87 3.75 21.68
C ARG A 33 -1.01 2.51 22.55
N ALA A 34 -1.88 2.55 23.56
CA ALA A 34 -2.15 1.42 24.44
C ALA A 34 -2.96 0.31 23.75
N GLN A 35 -3.63 0.62 22.63
CA GLN A 35 -4.45 -0.34 21.88
C GLN A 35 -3.62 -1.25 20.97
N VAL A 36 -2.37 -0.90 20.68
CA VAL A 36 -1.49 -1.64 19.76
C VAL A 36 -0.48 -2.47 20.56
N THR A 37 -0.95 -3.53 21.24
CA THR A 37 -0.10 -4.38 22.09
C THR A 37 0.82 -5.30 21.28
N THR A 38 0.49 -5.58 20.01
CA THR A 38 1.31 -6.43 19.14
C THR A 38 1.12 -6.02 17.69
N ARG A 39 2.19 -5.50 17.07
CA ARG A 39 2.20 -5.33 15.61
C ARG A 39 2.36 -6.73 14.99
N PRO A 40 1.40 -7.22 14.20
CA PRO A 40 1.60 -8.49 13.52
C PRO A 40 2.84 -8.35 12.63
N ARG A 41 3.73 -9.35 12.68
CA ARG A 41 4.82 -9.43 11.70
C ARG A 41 4.16 -9.58 10.33
N LEU A 42 4.33 -8.56 9.49
CA LEU A 42 3.92 -8.66 8.09
C LEU A 42 4.76 -9.78 7.47
N GLN A 43 4.07 -10.78 6.95
CA GLN A 43 4.73 -11.84 6.20
C GLN A 43 5.12 -11.31 4.83
N GLN A 44 6.15 -11.90 4.23
CA GLN A 44 6.49 -11.62 2.84
C GLN A 44 5.29 -11.99 1.95
N GLN A 45 4.73 -11.00 1.26
CA GLN A 45 3.47 -11.15 0.51
C GLN A 45 3.69 -11.60 -0.95
N GLY A 46 4.90 -12.07 -1.27
CA GLY A 46 5.29 -12.52 -2.60
C GLY A 46 6.74 -12.15 -2.92
N SER A 47 7.21 -12.55 -4.11
CA SER A 47 8.50 -12.06 -4.62
C SER A 47 8.31 -10.67 -5.24
N ASN A 48 9.20 -9.74 -4.94
CA ASN A 48 9.21 -8.40 -5.57
C ASN A 48 9.66 -8.43 -7.06
N ASN A 49 9.65 -9.62 -7.68
CA ASN A 49 10.13 -9.85 -9.04
C ASN A 49 9.02 -9.77 -10.09
N TYR A 50 8.01 -8.91 -9.89
CA TYR A 50 6.96 -8.65 -10.89
C TYR A 50 7.54 -8.36 -12.28
N GLN A 51 8.71 -7.72 -12.32
CA GLN A 51 9.45 -7.43 -13.56
C GLN A 51 9.95 -8.68 -14.29
N ILE A 52 10.34 -9.75 -13.58
CA ILE A 52 10.87 -10.97 -14.20
C ILE A 52 9.76 -11.71 -14.95
N GLN A 53 8.61 -11.92 -14.32
CA GLN A 53 7.48 -12.56 -14.97
C GLN A 53 6.93 -11.73 -16.13
N ALA A 54 6.82 -10.40 -15.94
CA ALA A 54 6.40 -9.51 -17.02
C ALA A 54 7.40 -9.50 -18.20
N SER A 55 8.70 -9.59 -17.91
CA SER A 55 9.75 -9.70 -18.93
C SER A 55 9.63 -10.99 -19.73
N ALA A 56 9.43 -12.12 -19.04
CA ALA A 56 9.27 -13.42 -19.67
C ALA A 56 8.05 -13.44 -20.62
N ILE A 57 6.89 -12.94 -20.17
CA ILE A 57 5.68 -12.83 -21.00
C ILE A 57 5.92 -11.95 -22.22
N ARG A 58 6.59 -10.80 -22.04
CA ARG A 58 6.94 -9.89 -23.14
C ARG A 58 7.82 -10.59 -24.18
N GLN A 59 8.82 -11.33 -23.72
CA GLN A 59 9.74 -12.07 -24.58
C GLN A 59 9.00 -13.14 -25.39
N THR A 60 8.11 -13.91 -24.76
CA THR A 60 7.30 -14.92 -25.43
C THR A 60 6.43 -14.32 -26.54
N PHE A 61 5.76 -13.20 -26.28
CA PHE A 61 4.96 -12.54 -27.31
C PHE A 61 5.82 -11.94 -28.43
N LEU A 62 6.96 -11.34 -28.10
CA LEU A 62 7.89 -10.81 -29.10
C LEU A 62 8.33 -11.91 -30.08
N GLU A 63 8.77 -13.06 -29.56
CA GLU A 63 9.20 -14.20 -30.37
C GLU A 63 8.07 -14.73 -31.25
N TYR A 64 6.86 -14.85 -30.69
CA TYR A 64 5.71 -15.35 -31.44
C TYR A 64 5.32 -14.41 -32.58
N PHE A 65 5.11 -13.12 -32.30
CA PHE A 65 4.65 -12.14 -33.29
C PHE A 65 5.74 -11.66 -34.26
N SER A 66 7.00 -11.99 -33.98
CA SER A 66 8.13 -11.75 -34.90
C SER A 66 8.49 -13.00 -35.72
N GLY A 67 7.84 -14.14 -35.45
CA GLY A 67 8.09 -15.43 -36.11
C GLY A 67 6.82 -16.03 -36.68
N VAL A 68 6.33 -17.12 -36.07
CA VAL A 68 5.20 -17.93 -36.59
C VAL A 68 3.89 -17.15 -36.62
N GLY A 69 3.69 -16.22 -35.69
CA GLY A 69 2.53 -15.35 -35.63
C GLY A 69 2.66 -14.06 -36.43
N ALA A 70 3.75 -13.87 -37.17
CA ALA A 70 3.96 -12.66 -37.97
C ALA A 70 2.97 -12.62 -39.14
N ILE A 71 2.36 -11.45 -39.35
CA ILE A 71 1.38 -11.21 -40.41
C ILE A 71 1.96 -10.23 -41.45
N PRO A 72 1.64 -10.39 -42.75
CA PRO A 72 2.30 -9.64 -43.82
C PRO A 72 2.23 -8.12 -43.66
N TRP A 73 1.08 -7.60 -43.26
CA TRP A 73 0.84 -6.16 -43.12
C TRP A 73 1.51 -5.51 -41.91
N GLN A 74 2.09 -6.30 -41.00
CA GLN A 74 2.78 -5.79 -39.80
C GLN A 74 3.98 -4.89 -40.14
N TYR A 75 4.59 -5.09 -41.31
CA TYR A 75 5.76 -4.35 -41.77
C TYR A 75 5.43 -3.21 -42.75
N GLU A 76 4.20 -3.17 -43.27
CA GLU A 76 3.79 -2.16 -44.26
C GLU A 76 3.77 -0.74 -43.67
N ARG A 77 3.54 -0.60 -42.36
CA ARG A 77 3.56 0.69 -41.63
C ARG A 77 4.94 1.17 -41.19
N ILE A 78 6.00 0.40 -41.43
CA ILE A 78 7.36 0.74 -40.99
C ILE A 78 8.11 1.57 -42.05
N VAL A 79 7.60 1.62 -43.30
CA VAL A 79 8.30 2.22 -44.45
C VAL A 79 7.90 3.68 -44.74
N ASP A 80 6.98 4.27 -43.97
CA ASP A 80 6.49 5.65 -44.17
C ASP A 80 7.32 6.73 -43.41
N TYR A 81 8.65 6.65 -43.42
CA TYR A 81 9.56 7.70 -42.93
C TYR A 81 10.53 8.17 -44.00
#